data_AF-A0AB39AVK4-F1
#
_entry.id   AF-A0AB39AVK4-F1
#
_cell.length_a   1.000
_cell.length_b   1.000
_cell.length_c   1.000
_cell.angle_alpha   90.00
_cell.angle_beta   90.00
_cell.angle_gamma   90.00
#
_symmetry.space_group_name_H-M   'P 1'
#
loop_
_entity.id
_entity.type
_entity.pdbx_description
1 polymer ?
#
loop_
_entity_poly.entity_id
_entity_poly.type
_entity_poly.pdbx_seq_one_letter_code
_entity_poly.pdbx_strand_id
1 'polypeptide(L)'
;MTQQDLASAPQKSMVHTQDIDEQANNLTQWQQKYDQLSEGRFFGRIESVDYSNIHAFEEYTERALHQQCAIAPQSIWLGIPKQSQQSKINGLNVASNQFMCRTSESNFELITPEQFNIYGLVIDTQSLEHMAQIQGIYLKNITSSGTERHTTSNAMLKSARGIINSMVSSNAFSLNADLQQDMLNMLALHLLNEQTPCQRIAPSYKHRKAVVDKVKEYVNANPQSSVTITQLCELTFVSRRTLQYCFESILGINPLRFLRLTRLNNVRRELKLAKQDKPISVIAANWGFWHAGQFTKDYTQLFGENPSQTLSNHASYLANSKSIIHG
;
A
#
# COMPACT_ATOMS: atom_id res chain seq x y z
N MET A 1 48.59 0.81 -2.86
CA MET A 1 47.96 -0.40 -3.42
C MET A 1 46.52 -0.39 -2.97
N THR A 2 45.65 0.00 -3.89
CA THR A 2 44.20 0.24 -3.72
C THR A 2 43.46 -1.08 -3.58
N GLN A 3 42.86 -1.32 -2.41
CA GLN A 3 41.73 -2.22 -2.28
C GLN A 3 40.53 -1.49 -2.89
N GLN A 4 40.17 -1.86 -4.12
CA GLN A 4 38.85 -1.60 -4.66
C GLN A 4 37.86 -2.39 -3.79
N ASP A 5 37.06 -1.69 -3.00
CA ASP A 5 35.85 -2.25 -2.42
C ASP A 5 35.01 -2.82 -3.56
N LEU A 6 34.78 -4.14 -3.51
CA LEU A 6 33.81 -4.82 -4.36
C LEU A 6 32.43 -4.27 -3.98
N ALA A 7 31.95 -3.28 -4.72
CA ALA A 7 30.56 -2.85 -4.66
C ALA A 7 29.67 -4.09 -4.85
N SER A 8 28.94 -4.47 -3.80
CA SER A 8 28.05 -5.62 -3.82
C SER A 8 27.02 -5.43 -4.92
N ALA A 9 26.84 -6.44 -5.79
CA ALA A 9 25.83 -6.42 -6.83
C ALA A 9 24.44 -6.12 -6.24
N PRO A 10 23.58 -5.37 -6.95
CA PRO A 10 22.28 -4.98 -6.43
C PRO A 10 21.43 -6.24 -6.24
N GLN A 11 20.77 -6.33 -5.09
CA GLN A 11 19.99 -7.51 -4.75
C GLN A 11 18.63 -7.41 -5.45
N LYS A 12 18.44 -8.22 -6.50
CA LYS A 12 17.15 -8.36 -7.18
C LYS A 12 16.32 -9.46 -6.54
N SER A 13 15.03 -9.21 -6.37
CA SER A 13 14.08 -10.20 -5.91
C SER A 13 12.76 -10.14 -6.69
N MET A 14 12.15 -11.30 -6.87
CA MET A 14 10.80 -11.43 -7.43
C MET A 14 10.00 -12.36 -6.53
N VAL A 15 8.86 -11.89 -6.05
CA VAL A 15 7.97 -12.65 -5.18
C VAL A 15 6.57 -12.67 -5.77
N HIS A 16 5.93 -13.83 -5.70
CA HIS A 16 4.52 -14.02 -6.04
C HIS A 16 3.78 -14.45 -4.78
N THR A 17 2.60 -13.87 -4.56
CA THR A 17 1.79 -14.15 -3.37
C THR A 17 0.34 -14.45 -3.78
N GLN A 18 -0.35 -15.26 -2.97
CA GLN A 18 -1.78 -15.54 -3.11
C GLN A 18 -2.59 -14.96 -1.94
N ASP A 19 -1.93 -14.18 -1.09
CA ASP A 19 -2.47 -13.61 0.12
C ASP A 19 -2.01 -12.16 0.31
N ILE A 20 -2.94 -11.30 0.71
CA ILE A 20 -2.72 -9.86 0.84
C ILE A 20 -1.77 -9.50 1.98
N ASP A 21 -1.76 -10.28 3.07
CA ASP A 21 -0.87 -10.03 4.21
C ASP A 21 0.56 -10.50 3.85
N GLU A 22 0.69 -11.59 3.10
CA GLU A 22 1.97 -12.00 2.53
C GLU A 22 2.51 -10.95 1.55
N GLN A 23 1.67 -10.43 0.65
CA GLN A 23 2.04 -9.35 -0.26
C GLN A 23 2.56 -8.12 0.51
N ALA A 24 1.81 -7.65 1.52
CA ALA A 24 2.17 -6.51 2.34
C ALA A 24 3.51 -6.71 3.08
N ASN A 25 3.77 -7.92 3.57
CA ASN A 25 5.00 -8.25 4.32
C ASN A 25 6.24 -8.40 3.42
N ASN A 26 6.09 -8.58 2.10
CA ASN A 26 7.22 -8.72 1.18
C ASN A 26 7.87 -7.37 0.80
N LEU A 27 7.26 -6.24 1.14
CA LEU A 27 7.88 -4.92 1.04
C LEU A 27 8.62 -4.61 2.35
N THR A 28 9.86 -5.08 2.46
CA THR A 28 10.66 -5.15 3.69
C THR A 28 10.99 -3.80 4.34
N GLN A 29 10.97 -2.70 3.58
CA GLN A 29 11.22 -1.34 4.07
C GLN A 29 9.96 -0.61 4.58
N TRP A 30 8.87 -1.35 4.78
CA TRP A 30 7.57 -0.77 5.10
C TRP A 30 6.90 -1.48 6.27
N GLN A 31 6.10 -0.73 7.01
CA GLN A 31 5.02 -1.29 7.80
C GLN A 31 3.73 -1.09 7.02
N GLN A 32 3.11 -2.19 6.61
CA GLN A 32 1.93 -2.16 5.74
C GLN A 32 0.83 -3.09 6.24
N LYS A 33 -0.40 -2.71 5.94
CA LYS A 33 -1.57 -3.57 6.13
C LYS A 33 -2.52 -3.39 4.95
N TYR A 34 -2.90 -4.50 4.32
CA TYR A 34 -3.78 -4.50 3.15
C TYR A 34 -5.13 -5.13 3.50
N ASP A 35 -6.23 -4.44 3.25
CA ASP A 35 -7.57 -5.02 3.26
C ASP A 35 -8.06 -5.23 1.82
N GLN A 36 -8.50 -6.44 1.49
CA GLN A 36 -9.08 -6.75 0.18
C GLN A 36 -10.49 -6.16 0.06
N LEU A 37 -10.75 -5.40 -1.01
CA LEU A 37 -12.00 -4.67 -1.24
C LEU A 37 -12.90 -5.30 -2.30
N SER A 38 -12.31 -5.99 -3.28
CA SER A 38 -13.04 -6.67 -4.34
C SER A 38 -13.02 -8.19 -4.19
N GLU A 39 -13.98 -8.82 -4.85
CA GLU A 39 -14.27 -10.25 -4.73
C GLU A 39 -13.26 -11.11 -5.50
N GLY A 40 -13.12 -12.36 -5.08
CA GLY A 40 -12.28 -13.36 -5.71
C GLY A 40 -10.95 -13.64 -5.01
N ARG A 41 -10.23 -14.63 -5.53
CA ARG A 41 -8.91 -15.01 -5.01
C ARG A 41 -7.89 -13.89 -5.27
N PHE A 42 -6.99 -13.68 -4.32
CA PHE A 42 -5.90 -12.73 -4.48
C PHE A 42 -4.72 -13.35 -5.23
N PHE A 43 -4.10 -12.55 -6.08
CA PHE A 43 -2.77 -12.78 -6.61
C PHE A 43 -2.02 -11.45 -6.63
N GLY A 44 -0.77 -11.49 -6.19
CA GLY A 44 0.13 -10.35 -6.16
C GLY A 44 1.51 -10.74 -6.67
N ARG A 45 2.23 -9.76 -7.22
CA ARG A 45 3.63 -9.88 -7.61
C ARG A 45 4.38 -8.63 -7.19
N ILE A 46 5.58 -8.81 -6.64
CA ILE A 46 6.54 -7.73 -6.40
C ILE A 46 7.84 -8.11 -7.08
N GLU A 47 8.33 -7.22 -7.93
CA GLU A 47 9.71 -7.25 -8.42
C GLU A 47 10.43 -6.06 -7.82
N SER A 48 11.62 -6.27 -7.26
CA SER A 48 12.38 -5.21 -6.63
C SER A 48 13.87 -5.36 -6.84
N VAL A 49 14.56 -4.24 -6.66
CA VAL A 49 16.01 -4.14 -6.67
C VAL A 49 16.44 -3.19 -5.55
N ASP A 50 17.33 -3.67 -4.70
CA ASP A 50 17.94 -2.92 -3.62
C ASP A 50 19.32 -2.41 -4.01
N TYR A 51 19.52 -1.10 -3.87
CA TYR A 51 20.83 -0.45 -3.93
C TYR A 51 21.17 0.15 -2.55
N SER A 52 22.32 0.82 -2.44
CA SER A 52 22.82 1.34 -1.17
C SER A 52 21.92 2.41 -0.55
N ASN A 53 21.32 3.29 -1.36
CA ASN A 53 20.51 4.43 -0.87
C ASN A 53 19.11 4.52 -1.47
N ILE A 54 18.75 3.58 -2.33
CA ILE A 54 17.45 3.55 -3.01
C ILE A 54 16.97 2.11 -3.21
N HIS A 55 15.70 1.90 -2.90
CA HIS A 55 14.96 0.68 -3.19
C HIS A 55 13.94 0.98 -4.28
N ALA A 56 13.99 0.23 -5.39
CA ALA A 56 13.04 0.37 -6.49
C ALA A 56 12.23 -0.91 -6.67
N PHE A 57 10.92 -0.78 -6.88
CA PHE A 57 10.04 -1.93 -7.08
C PHE A 57 8.91 -1.67 -8.07
N GLU A 58 8.41 -2.74 -8.69
CA GLU A 58 7.10 -2.82 -9.32
C GLU A 58 6.22 -3.73 -8.46
N GLU A 59 5.07 -3.23 -8.03
CA GLU A 59 4.03 -4.04 -7.40
C GLU A 59 2.84 -4.20 -8.35
N TYR A 60 2.38 -5.44 -8.50
CA TYR A 60 1.12 -5.80 -9.14
C TYR A 60 0.17 -6.45 -8.15
N THR A 61 -1.09 -6.02 -8.16
CA THR A 61 -2.17 -6.63 -7.36
C THR A 61 -3.39 -6.86 -8.22
N GLU A 62 -3.90 -8.09 -8.20
CA GLU A 62 -5.06 -8.46 -9.03
C GLU A 62 -6.39 -7.93 -8.46
N ARG A 63 -6.54 -7.90 -7.14
CA ARG A 63 -7.75 -7.44 -6.45
C ARG A 63 -7.59 -5.98 -6.02
N ALA A 64 -8.72 -5.28 -5.87
CA ALA A 64 -8.74 -3.93 -5.32
C ALA A 64 -8.40 -3.96 -3.83
N LEU A 65 -7.53 -3.06 -3.37
CA LEU A 65 -7.03 -3.02 -2.00
C LEU A 65 -7.24 -1.65 -1.34
N HIS A 66 -7.42 -1.68 -0.02
CA HIS A 66 -7.11 -0.56 0.85
C HIS A 66 -5.80 -0.86 1.55
N GLN A 67 -4.77 -0.09 1.23
CA GLN A 67 -3.43 -0.24 1.76
C GLN A 67 -3.19 0.86 2.79
N GLN A 68 -2.83 0.48 4.02
CA GLN A 68 -2.33 1.42 5.03
C GLN A 68 -0.82 1.26 5.13
N CYS A 69 -0.10 2.37 4.98
CA CYS A 69 1.33 2.36 4.75
C CYS A 69 2.07 3.31 5.68
N ALA A 70 3.20 2.84 6.20
CA ALA A 70 4.25 3.65 6.81
C ALA A 70 5.60 3.22 6.20
N ILE A 71 6.33 4.18 5.67
CA ILE A 71 7.64 3.93 5.04
C ILE A 71 8.75 4.00 6.09
N ALA A 72 9.91 3.41 5.77
CA ALA A 72 11.08 3.44 6.62
C ALA A 72 11.42 4.86 7.12
N PRO A 73 11.91 5.03 8.37
CA PRO A 73 12.36 6.32 8.87
C PRO A 73 13.38 6.98 7.94
N GLN A 74 13.40 8.31 7.92
CA GLN A 74 14.33 9.11 7.12
C GLN A 74 14.26 8.81 5.62
N SER A 75 13.13 8.31 5.13
CA SER A 75 12.94 8.00 3.71
C SER A 75 11.85 8.85 3.09
N ILE A 76 11.95 9.03 1.78
CA ILE A 76 10.90 9.52 0.91
C ILE A 76 10.44 8.38 0.00
N TRP A 77 9.14 8.28 -0.24
CA TRP A 77 8.56 7.38 -1.21
C TRP A 77 7.94 8.13 -2.37
N LEU A 78 8.25 7.69 -3.59
CA LEU A 78 7.60 8.09 -4.83
C LEU A 78 6.78 6.94 -5.39
N GLY A 79 5.47 7.13 -5.53
CA GLY A 79 4.54 6.16 -6.10
C GLY A 79 4.07 6.58 -7.49
N ILE A 80 4.39 5.78 -8.51
CA ILE A 80 4.09 6.09 -9.91
C ILE A 80 3.22 4.96 -10.48
N PRO A 81 1.90 5.16 -10.62
CA PRO A 81 1.05 4.18 -11.29
C PRO A 81 1.58 3.92 -12.71
N LYS A 82 1.70 2.64 -13.09
CA LYS A 82 2.18 2.22 -14.42
C LYS A 82 1.32 2.79 -15.53
N GLN A 83 0.03 2.95 -15.25
CA GLN A 83 -0.95 3.61 -16.10
C GLN A 83 -1.97 4.36 -15.23
N SER A 84 -2.66 5.34 -15.81
CA SER A 84 -3.71 6.06 -15.10
C SER A 84 -4.89 5.14 -14.82
N GLN A 85 -5.08 4.81 -13.56
CA GLN A 85 -6.26 4.09 -13.07
C GLN A 85 -6.84 4.86 -11.88
N GLN A 86 -8.07 4.52 -11.46
CA GLN A 86 -8.82 5.22 -10.41
C GLN A 86 -8.26 4.99 -8.98
N SER A 87 -6.94 5.06 -8.83
CA SER A 87 -6.26 4.98 -7.54
C SER A 87 -6.41 6.28 -6.75
N LYS A 88 -6.33 6.16 -5.43
CA LYS A 88 -6.38 7.30 -4.51
C LYS A 88 -5.23 7.22 -3.51
N ILE A 89 -4.72 8.38 -3.10
CA ILE A 89 -3.88 8.55 -1.92
C ILE A 89 -4.60 9.45 -0.91
N ASN A 90 -4.77 8.98 0.33
CA ASN A 90 -5.50 9.68 1.39
C ASN A 90 -6.93 10.14 0.98
N GLY A 91 -7.55 9.44 0.02
CA GLY A 91 -8.86 9.78 -0.54
C GLY A 91 -8.86 10.82 -1.66
N LEU A 92 -7.68 11.25 -2.12
CA LEU A 92 -7.51 12.10 -3.29
C LEU A 92 -7.18 11.24 -4.52
N ASN A 93 -7.95 11.40 -5.60
CA ASN A 93 -7.71 10.70 -6.86
C ASN A 93 -6.35 11.07 -7.47
N VAL A 94 -5.62 10.10 -7.99
CA VAL A 94 -4.37 10.34 -8.72
C VAL A 94 -4.67 10.44 -10.21
N ALA A 95 -4.38 11.60 -10.81
CA ALA A 95 -4.59 11.82 -12.25
C ALA A 95 -3.45 11.20 -13.10
N SER A 96 -3.67 11.10 -14.41
CA SER A 96 -2.72 10.46 -15.35
C SER A 96 -1.34 11.12 -15.41
N ASN A 97 -1.29 12.42 -15.15
CA ASN A 97 -0.09 13.25 -15.11
C ASN A 97 0.41 13.51 -13.68
N GLN A 98 0.00 12.67 -12.73
CA GLN A 98 0.38 12.78 -11.33
C GLN A 98 1.15 11.55 -10.85
N PHE A 99 2.09 11.80 -9.95
CA PHE A 99 2.69 10.78 -9.09
C PHE A 99 2.41 11.13 -7.63
N MET A 100 2.61 10.15 -6.76
CA MET A 100 2.42 10.27 -5.32
C MET A 100 3.76 10.46 -4.63
N CYS A 101 3.78 11.24 -3.56
CA CYS A 101 4.98 11.44 -2.76
C CYS A 101 4.62 11.46 -1.27
N ARG A 102 5.38 10.73 -0.45
CA ARG A 102 5.21 10.73 1.02
C ARG A 102 6.57 10.63 1.71
N THR A 103 6.67 11.27 2.87
CA THR A 103 7.82 11.16 3.77
C THR A 103 7.48 10.25 4.93
N SER A 104 8.51 9.81 5.66
CA SER A 104 8.36 8.96 6.85
C SER A 104 7.67 9.64 8.03
N GLU A 105 7.37 10.95 7.94
CA GLU A 105 6.76 11.73 9.02
C GLU A 105 5.27 11.45 9.22
N SER A 106 4.59 10.90 8.21
CA SER A 106 3.18 10.53 8.37
C SER A 106 2.77 9.36 7.49
N ASN A 107 2.05 8.43 8.11
CA ASN A 107 1.38 7.33 7.45
C ASN A 107 0.43 7.85 6.37
N PHE A 108 0.16 6.99 5.40
CA PHE A 108 -0.77 7.29 4.33
C PHE A 108 -1.55 6.04 3.93
N GLU A 109 -2.60 6.27 3.17
CA GLU A 109 -3.44 5.19 2.66
C GLU A 109 -3.55 5.26 1.15
N LEU A 110 -3.50 4.08 0.51
CA LEU A 110 -3.80 3.92 -0.90
C LEU A 110 -5.11 3.14 -1.07
N ILE A 111 -5.93 3.58 -2.02
CA ILE A 111 -7.02 2.77 -2.57
C ILE A 111 -6.63 2.43 -3.99
N THR A 112 -6.45 1.14 -4.28
CA THR A 112 -6.05 0.64 -5.60
C THR A 112 -7.20 -0.17 -6.21
N PRO A 113 -7.46 -0.04 -7.52
CA PRO A 113 -8.45 -0.85 -8.22
C PRO A 113 -7.93 -2.29 -8.47
N GLU A 114 -8.78 -3.12 -9.07
CA GLU A 114 -8.35 -4.43 -9.59
C GLU A 114 -7.31 -4.26 -10.70
N GLN A 115 -6.42 -5.25 -10.84
CA GLN A 115 -5.37 -5.30 -11.86
C GLN A 115 -4.54 -4.01 -11.92
N PHE A 116 -4.00 -3.63 -10.76
CA PHE A 116 -3.26 -2.40 -10.57
C PHE A 116 -1.75 -2.66 -10.55
N ASN A 117 -0.98 -1.82 -11.23
CA ASN A 117 0.48 -1.82 -11.22
C ASN A 117 0.99 -0.45 -10.76
N ILE A 118 1.96 -0.46 -9.85
CA ILE A 118 2.63 0.75 -9.37
C ILE A 118 4.12 0.52 -9.28
N TYR A 119 4.89 1.53 -9.70
CA TYR A 119 6.31 1.62 -9.40
C TYR A 119 6.50 2.39 -8.11
N GLY A 120 7.38 1.91 -7.24
CA GLY A 120 7.79 2.59 -6.03
C GLY A 120 9.28 2.87 -6.05
N LEU A 121 9.67 4.08 -5.62
CA LEU A 121 11.04 4.41 -5.24
C LEU A 121 11.03 4.80 -3.76
N VAL A 122 11.82 4.14 -2.94
CA VAL A 122 12.07 4.52 -1.54
C VAL A 122 13.52 4.97 -1.44
N ILE A 123 13.74 6.23 -1.06
CA ILE A 123 15.05 6.88 -1.13
C ILE A 123 15.38 7.42 0.26
N ASP A 124 16.63 7.22 0.69
CA ASP A 124 17.15 7.86 1.89
C ASP A 124 17.17 9.39 1.73
N THR A 125 16.62 10.11 2.72
CA THR A 125 16.43 11.56 2.65
C THR A 125 17.77 12.29 2.68
N GLN A 126 18.74 11.82 3.48
CA GLN A 126 20.06 12.44 3.56
C GLN A 126 20.80 12.32 2.22
N SER A 127 20.75 11.15 1.61
CA SER A 127 21.29 10.90 0.28
C SER A 127 20.63 11.80 -0.77
N LEU A 128 19.31 11.91 -0.75
CA LEU A 128 18.58 12.79 -1.67
C LEU A 128 18.97 14.26 -1.51
N GLU A 129 19.06 14.76 -0.27
CA GLU A 129 19.48 16.12 0.03
C GLU A 129 20.92 16.38 -0.41
N HIS A 130 21.83 15.42 -0.18
CA HIS A 130 23.21 15.51 -0.61
C HIS A 130 23.32 15.61 -2.14
N MET A 131 22.58 14.77 -2.87
CA MET A 131 22.57 14.82 -4.33
C MET A 131 21.93 16.10 -4.87
N ALA A 132 20.87 16.60 -4.21
CA ALA A 132 20.28 17.89 -4.57
C ALA A 132 21.29 19.04 -4.42
N GLN A 133 22.08 19.04 -3.34
CA GLN A 133 23.15 20.03 -3.12
C GLN A 133 24.22 19.97 -4.22
N ILE A 134 24.68 18.77 -4.59
CA ILE A 134 25.66 18.58 -5.68
C ILE A 134 25.11 19.14 -7.00
N GLN A 135 23.84 18.89 -7.30
CA GLN A 135 23.18 19.33 -8.53
C GLN A 135 22.70 20.79 -8.48
N GLY A 136 22.88 21.50 -7.36
CA GLY A 136 22.37 22.86 -7.18
C GLY A 136 20.84 22.97 -7.20
N ILE A 137 20.14 21.90 -6.86
CA ILE A 137 18.67 21.81 -6.85
C ILE A 137 18.15 22.11 -5.44
N TYR A 138 17.16 23.01 -5.35
CA TYR A 138 16.46 23.27 -4.09
C TYR A 138 15.12 22.52 -4.04
N LEU A 139 15.07 21.49 -3.20
CA LEU A 139 13.89 20.64 -3.03
C LEU A 139 12.80 21.36 -2.22
N LYS A 140 11.84 21.98 -2.90
CA LYS A 140 10.72 22.69 -2.27
C LYS A 140 9.60 21.73 -1.86
N ASN A 141 9.08 21.90 -0.63
CA ASN A 141 7.77 21.36 -0.20
C ASN A 141 7.62 19.83 -0.26
N ILE A 142 8.71 19.08 -0.18
CA ILE A 142 8.67 17.60 -0.12
C ILE A 142 7.98 17.13 1.17
N THR A 143 8.24 17.82 2.28
CA THR A 143 7.74 17.50 3.62
C THR A 143 6.44 18.22 3.97
N SER A 144 5.94 19.12 3.12
CA SER A 144 4.77 19.94 3.44
C SER A 144 3.49 19.08 3.48
N SER A 145 2.83 19.01 4.63
CA SER A 145 1.52 18.34 4.76
C SER A 145 0.52 18.82 3.67
N GLY A 146 -0.07 17.87 2.93
CA GLY A 146 -1.06 18.15 1.87
C GLY A 146 -0.51 18.18 0.43
N THR A 147 0.75 17.79 0.22
CA THR A 147 1.36 17.62 -1.11
C THR A 147 1.44 16.16 -1.53
N GLU A 148 0.45 15.31 -1.22
CA GLU A 148 0.57 13.87 -1.51
C GLU A 148 0.56 13.53 -3.01
N ARG A 149 0.17 14.48 -3.86
CA ARG A 149 0.10 14.34 -5.31
C ARG A 149 0.84 15.49 -5.99
N HIS A 150 1.70 15.11 -6.93
CA HIS A 150 2.55 16.03 -7.66
C HIS A 150 2.26 15.92 -9.14
N THR A 151 2.05 17.07 -9.79
CA THR A 151 1.79 17.15 -11.23
C THR A 151 3.10 17.34 -11.98
N THR A 152 3.31 16.55 -13.03
CA THR A 152 4.42 16.71 -13.98
C THR A 152 3.93 16.44 -15.42
N SER A 153 4.80 16.50 -16.42
CA SER A 153 4.45 16.19 -17.80
C SER A 153 4.23 14.68 -18.01
N ASN A 154 3.32 14.31 -18.91
CA ASN A 154 3.12 12.91 -19.29
C ASN A 154 4.38 12.29 -19.90
N ALA A 155 5.21 13.10 -20.58
CA ALA A 155 6.50 12.67 -21.13
C ALA A 155 7.45 12.28 -20.00
N MET A 156 7.54 13.09 -18.94
CA MET A 156 8.37 12.80 -17.79
C MET A 156 7.94 11.51 -17.06
N LEU A 157 6.63 11.32 -16.83
CA LEU A 157 6.15 10.06 -16.23
C LEU A 157 6.39 8.85 -17.14
N LYS A 158 6.30 9.00 -18.46
CA LYS A 158 6.62 7.93 -19.40
C LYS A 158 8.11 7.55 -19.30
N SER A 159 9.00 8.52 -19.27
CA SER A 159 10.44 8.31 -19.07
C SER A 159 10.73 7.65 -17.72
N ALA A 160 10.12 8.14 -16.64
CA ALA A 160 10.24 7.58 -15.30
C ALA A 160 9.85 6.10 -15.26
N ARG A 161 8.67 5.76 -15.79
CA ARG A 161 8.19 4.37 -15.88
C ARG A 161 9.16 3.48 -16.67
N GLY A 162 9.72 4.00 -17.78
CA GLY A 162 10.68 3.27 -18.60
C GLY A 162 11.99 2.97 -17.87
N ILE A 163 12.56 3.98 -17.19
CA ILE A 163 13.80 3.83 -16.41
C ILE A 163 13.60 2.86 -15.25
N ILE A 164 12.54 3.02 -14.46
CA ILE A 164 12.29 2.13 -13.32
C ILE A 164 12.06 0.69 -13.79
N ASN A 165 11.26 0.49 -14.85
CA ASN A 165 11.04 -0.83 -15.43
C ASN A 165 12.33 -1.48 -15.92
N SER A 166 13.26 -0.73 -16.52
CA SER A 166 14.54 -1.30 -16.95
C SER A 166 15.44 -1.72 -15.79
N MET A 167 15.30 -1.07 -14.62
CA MET A 167 16.05 -1.46 -13.41
C MET A 167 15.42 -2.68 -12.72
N VAL A 168 14.09 -2.70 -12.61
CA VAL A 168 13.35 -3.73 -11.88
C VAL A 168 13.19 -5.02 -12.69
N SER A 169 12.57 -4.96 -13.87
CA SER A 169 12.09 -6.15 -14.59
C SER A 169 13.05 -6.65 -15.67
N SER A 170 13.89 -5.78 -16.22
CA SER A 170 14.88 -6.16 -17.23
C SER A 170 16.20 -6.57 -16.57
N ASN A 171 17.02 -7.37 -17.25
CA ASN A 171 18.46 -7.21 -17.10
C ASN A 171 18.73 -5.77 -17.51
N ALA A 172 18.85 -4.89 -16.50
CA ALA A 172 19.27 -3.52 -16.70
C ALA A 172 20.42 -3.54 -17.70
N PHE A 173 20.47 -2.54 -18.58
CA PHE A 173 21.60 -2.32 -19.48
C PHE A 173 22.91 -2.70 -18.79
N SER A 174 23.92 -3.15 -19.53
CA SER A 174 25.25 -3.59 -19.05
C SER A 174 26.04 -2.54 -18.21
N LEU A 175 25.36 -1.52 -17.70
CA LEU A 175 25.69 -0.62 -16.61
C LEU A 175 25.96 -1.38 -15.32
N ASN A 176 26.93 -0.88 -14.55
CA ASN A 176 27.18 -1.31 -13.19
C ASN A 176 26.11 -0.76 -12.22
N ALA A 177 26.13 -1.27 -10.98
CA ALA A 177 25.17 -0.92 -9.94
C ALA A 177 25.14 0.59 -9.63
N ASP A 178 26.32 1.22 -9.59
CA ASP A 178 26.47 2.63 -9.24
C ASP A 178 25.78 3.54 -10.27
N LEU A 179 25.98 3.27 -11.58
CA LEU A 179 25.31 4.02 -12.63
C LEU A 179 23.80 3.81 -12.61
N GLN A 180 23.33 2.61 -12.28
CA GLN A 180 21.90 2.32 -12.15
C GLN A 180 21.29 3.12 -10.98
N GLN A 181 21.98 3.12 -9.83
CA GLN A 181 21.60 3.90 -8.65
C GLN A 181 21.57 5.41 -8.97
N ASP A 182 22.61 5.94 -9.61
CA ASP A 182 22.70 7.35 -10.00
C ASP A 182 21.57 7.75 -10.96
N MET A 183 21.23 6.89 -11.92
CA MET A 183 20.11 7.13 -12.82
C MET A 183 18.77 7.23 -12.09
N LEU A 184 18.50 6.34 -11.13
CA LEU A 184 17.27 6.39 -10.35
C LEU A 184 17.21 7.60 -9.41
N ASN A 185 18.36 7.96 -8.82
CA ASN A 185 18.48 9.14 -7.97
C ASN A 185 18.27 10.44 -8.75
N MET A 186 18.89 10.58 -9.93
CA MET A 186 18.67 11.71 -10.82
C MET A 186 17.23 11.77 -11.33
N LEU A 187 16.61 10.62 -11.60
CA LEU A 187 15.19 10.53 -11.93
C LEU A 187 14.32 11.08 -10.79
N ALA A 188 14.57 10.66 -9.56
CA ALA A 188 13.82 11.12 -8.39
C ALA A 188 13.98 12.64 -8.18
N LEU A 189 15.20 13.16 -8.28
CA LEU A 189 15.46 14.60 -8.20
C LEU A 189 14.71 15.37 -9.29
N HIS A 190 14.70 14.88 -10.53
CA HIS A 190 14.03 15.56 -11.62
C HIS A 190 12.50 15.60 -11.42
N LEU A 191 11.89 14.48 -10.98
CA LEU A 191 10.47 14.44 -10.60
C LEU A 191 10.16 15.44 -9.49
N LEU A 192 11.01 15.50 -8.46
CA LEU A 192 10.82 16.36 -7.29
C LEU A 192 11.13 17.85 -7.55
N ASN A 193 11.91 18.16 -8.59
CA ASN A 193 12.23 19.52 -8.98
C ASN A 193 11.17 20.09 -9.94
N GLU A 194 10.71 19.31 -10.92
CA GLU A 194 9.71 19.75 -11.91
C GLU A 194 8.27 19.73 -11.40
N GLN A 195 8.03 19.17 -10.22
CA GLN A 195 6.69 19.04 -9.69
C GLN A 195 6.04 20.38 -9.37
N THR A 196 4.76 20.47 -9.74
CA THR A 196 3.86 21.47 -9.16
C THR A 196 2.96 20.76 -8.13
N PRO A 197 3.05 21.11 -6.83
CA PRO A 197 2.16 20.55 -5.82
C PRO A 197 0.69 20.73 -6.22
N CYS A 198 -0.09 19.65 -6.22
CA CYS A 198 -1.52 19.75 -6.53
C CYS A 198 -2.29 20.28 -5.31
N GLN A 199 -2.30 21.59 -5.12
CA GLN A 199 -2.93 22.24 -3.95
C GLN A 199 -4.47 22.39 -4.07
N ARG A 200 -5.07 22.07 -5.23
CA ARG A 200 -6.53 22.16 -5.42
C ARG A 200 -7.24 21.00 -4.74
N ILE A 201 -7.36 21.10 -3.43
CA ILE A 201 -8.18 20.22 -2.61
C ILE A 201 -9.51 20.93 -2.34
N ALA A 202 -10.63 20.25 -2.60
CA ALA A 202 -11.95 20.81 -2.30
C ALA A 202 -12.05 21.17 -0.80
N PRO A 203 -12.61 22.32 -0.40
CA PRO A 203 -12.68 22.73 1.02
C PRO A 203 -13.29 21.66 1.93
N SER A 204 -14.27 20.93 1.39
CA SER A 204 -14.98 19.86 2.10
C SER A 204 -14.17 18.57 2.28
N TYR A 205 -13.02 18.39 1.60
CA TYR A 205 -12.16 17.21 1.76
C TYR A 205 -11.67 17.03 3.20
N LYS A 206 -11.18 18.09 3.84
CA LYS A 206 -10.64 18.00 5.21
C LYS A 206 -11.68 17.46 6.18
N HIS A 207 -12.91 17.98 6.09
CA HIS A 207 -14.03 17.50 6.89
C HIS A 207 -14.38 16.04 6.57
N ARG A 208 -14.51 15.68 5.28
CA ARG A 208 -14.83 14.29 4.88
C ARG A 208 -13.78 13.30 5.37
N LYS A 209 -12.49 13.65 5.22
CA LYS A 209 -11.38 12.80 5.66
C LYS A 209 -11.41 12.64 7.19
N ALA A 210 -11.59 13.72 7.94
CA ALA A 210 -11.68 13.68 9.40
C ALA A 210 -12.84 12.79 9.89
N VAL A 211 -14.00 12.84 9.23
CA VAL A 211 -15.13 11.94 9.54
C VAL A 211 -14.74 10.47 9.34
N VAL A 212 -14.11 10.14 8.21
CA VAL A 212 -13.70 8.77 7.89
C VAL A 212 -12.58 8.28 8.82
N ASP A 213 -11.58 9.12 9.08
CA ASP A 213 -10.47 8.83 9.99
C ASP A 213 -11.00 8.52 11.40
N LYS A 214 -11.91 9.35 11.94
CA LYS A 214 -12.54 9.12 13.25
C LYS A 214 -13.27 7.78 13.33
N VAL A 215 -13.95 7.37 12.26
CA VAL A 215 -14.61 6.05 12.22
C VAL A 215 -13.58 4.92 12.17
N LYS A 216 -12.53 5.04 11.34
CA LYS A 216 -11.47 4.02 11.26
C LYS A 216 -10.78 3.83 12.61
N GLU A 217 -10.43 4.93 13.29
CA GLU A 217 -9.84 4.91 14.64
C GLU A 217 -10.76 4.18 15.62
N TYR A 218 -12.06 4.50 15.62
CA TYR A 218 -13.02 3.84 16.50
C TYR A 218 -13.16 2.34 16.22
N VAL A 219 -13.24 1.94 14.94
CA VAL A 219 -13.35 0.53 14.54
C VAL A 219 -12.09 -0.25 14.90
N ASN A 220 -10.90 0.35 14.70
CA ASN A 220 -9.63 -0.26 15.07
C ASN A 220 -9.48 -0.42 16.58
N ALA A 221 -9.96 0.54 17.36
CA ALA A 221 -9.94 0.47 18.83
C ALA A 221 -11.00 -0.50 19.41
N ASN A 222 -12.04 -0.83 18.64
CA ASN A 222 -13.16 -1.67 19.09
C ASN A 222 -13.43 -2.84 18.11
N PRO A 223 -12.46 -3.73 17.86
CA PRO A 223 -12.54 -4.73 16.80
C PRO A 223 -13.70 -5.73 16.95
N GLN A 224 -14.08 -6.05 18.19
CA GLN A 224 -15.07 -7.08 18.51
C GLN A 224 -16.47 -6.53 18.83
N SER A 225 -16.67 -5.21 18.71
CA SER A 225 -17.97 -4.61 19.00
C SER A 225 -18.90 -4.62 17.78
N SER A 226 -20.19 -4.82 18.03
CA SER A 226 -21.23 -4.67 17.02
C SER A 226 -21.46 -3.18 16.72
N VAL A 227 -20.56 -2.56 15.96
CA VAL A 227 -20.67 -1.18 15.50
C VAL A 227 -21.86 -1.02 14.55
N THR A 228 -22.78 -0.12 14.88
CA THR A 228 -23.94 0.24 14.06
C THR A 228 -23.73 1.57 13.34
N ILE A 229 -24.46 1.81 12.25
CA ILE A 229 -24.40 3.09 11.52
C ILE A 229 -24.88 4.25 12.39
N THR A 230 -25.86 4.04 13.27
CA THR A 230 -26.35 5.05 14.19
C THR A 230 -25.25 5.50 15.14
N GLN A 231 -24.52 4.57 15.77
CA GLN A 231 -23.38 4.89 16.62
C GLN A 231 -22.29 5.65 15.87
N LEU A 232 -22.02 5.31 14.60
CA LEU A 232 -21.05 6.05 13.79
C LEU A 232 -21.51 7.48 13.49
N CYS A 233 -22.80 7.68 13.24
CA CYS A 233 -23.38 9.02 13.04
C CYS A 233 -23.28 9.86 14.31
N GLU A 234 -23.59 9.28 15.47
CA GLU A 234 -23.43 9.92 16.79
C GLU A 234 -21.97 10.25 17.08
N LEU A 235 -21.05 9.29 16.87
CA LEU A 235 -19.61 9.47 17.05
C LEU A 235 -19.06 10.64 16.23
N THR A 236 -19.51 10.77 14.98
CA THR A 236 -18.98 11.75 14.03
C THR A 236 -19.78 13.04 13.97
N PHE A 237 -20.92 13.12 14.66
CA PHE A 237 -21.88 14.24 14.62
C PHE A 237 -22.35 14.58 13.20
N VAL A 238 -22.55 13.58 12.35
CA VAL A 238 -23.07 13.78 10.98
C VAL A 238 -24.28 12.89 10.71
N SER A 239 -25.12 13.33 9.77
CA SER A 239 -26.24 12.52 9.31
C SER A 239 -25.77 11.25 8.60
N ARG A 240 -26.62 10.21 8.54
CA ARG A 240 -26.34 8.98 7.77
C ARG A 240 -25.99 9.26 6.30
N ARG A 241 -26.67 10.22 5.68
CA ARG A 241 -26.40 10.64 4.30
C ARG A 241 -25.01 11.26 4.16
N THR A 242 -24.64 12.13 5.10
CA THR A 242 -23.31 12.75 5.14
C THR A 242 -22.22 11.71 5.37
N LEU A 243 -22.44 10.76 6.30
CA LEU A 243 -21.51 9.66 6.57
C LEU A 243 -21.26 8.83 5.30
N GLN A 244 -22.33 8.44 4.60
CA GLN A 244 -22.23 7.71 3.34
C GLN A 244 -21.39 8.47 2.29
N TYR A 245 -21.70 9.76 2.09
CA TYR A 245 -20.97 10.60 1.16
C TYR A 245 -19.49 10.76 1.51
N CYS A 246 -19.16 10.87 2.81
CA CYS A 246 -17.76 10.96 3.26
C CYS A 246 -16.99 9.68 2.89
N PHE A 247 -17.57 8.52 3.17
CA PHE A 247 -17.00 7.20 2.87
C PHE A 247 -16.81 6.97 1.37
N GLU A 248 -17.84 7.25 0.56
CA GLU A 248 -17.76 7.10 -0.90
C GLU A 248 -16.71 8.05 -1.50
N SER A 249 -16.61 9.28 -1.00
CA SER A 249 -15.60 10.22 -1.47
C SER A 249 -14.18 9.77 -1.12
N ILE A 250 -13.92 9.35 0.11
CA ILE A 250 -12.57 9.06 0.61
C ILE A 250 -12.12 7.64 0.22
N LEU A 251 -12.92 6.63 0.55
CA LEU A 251 -12.56 5.22 0.34
C LEU A 251 -13.15 4.62 -0.94
N GLY A 252 -14.11 5.29 -1.59
CA GLY A 252 -14.77 4.75 -2.79
C GLY A 252 -15.85 3.70 -2.48
N ILE A 253 -16.13 3.43 -1.20
CA ILE A 253 -17.12 2.44 -0.76
C ILE A 253 -18.02 3.07 0.32
N ASN A 254 -19.23 2.53 0.51
CA ASN A 254 -20.12 2.99 1.57
C ASN A 254 -19.69 2.46 2.97
N PRO A 255 -20.17 3.08 4.08
CA PRO A 255 -19.73 2.72 5.43
C PRO A 255 -20.06 1.29 5.85
N LEU A 256 -21.20 0.74 5.42
CA LEU A 256 -21.59 -0.64 5.74
C LEU A 256 -20.66 -1.64 5.05
N ARG A 257 -20.33 -1.39 3.77
CA ARG A 257 -19.38 -2.20 3.03
C ARG A 257 -17.99 -2.13 3.68
N PHE A 258 -17.54 -0.95 4.09
CA PHE A 258 -16.28 -0.79 4.84
C PHE A 258 -16.26 -1.67 6.09
N LEU A 259 -17.25 -1.54 6.99
CA LEU A 259 -17.31 -2.33 8.23
C LEU A 259 -17.27 -3.84 7.95
N ARG A 260 -18.05 -4.30 6.97
CA ARG A 260 -18.08 -5.72 6.60
C ARG A 260 -16.74 -6.21 6.07
N LEU A 261 -16.10 -5.46 5.16
CA LEU A 261 -14.81 -5.81 4.59
C LEU A 261 -13.71 -5.83 5.66
N THR A 262 -13.66 -4.81 6.53
CA THR A 262 -12.70 -4.78 7.64
C THR A 262 -12.87 -5.99 8.55
N ARG A 263 -14.11 -6.36 8.90
CA ARG A 263 -14.39 -7.56 9.71
C ARG A 263 -13.96 -8.85 9.01
N LEU A 264 -14.30 -9.04 7.72
CA LEU A 264 -13.90 -10.24 6.97
C LEU A 264 -12.37 -10.38 6.86
N ASN A 265 -11.67 -9.28 6.56
CA ASN A 265 -10.21 -9.28 6.49
C ASN A 265 -9.57 -9.61 7.85
N ASN A 266 -10.12 -9.09 8.95
CA ASN A 266 -9.62 -9.44 10.28
C ASN A 266 -9.96 -10.87 10.71
N VAL A 267 -11.12 -11.43 10.31
CA VAL A 267 -11.41 -12.85 10.50
C VAL A 267 -10.37 -13.71 9.78
N ARG A 268 -10.04 -13.40 8.52
CA ARG A 268 -9.00 -14.11 7.76
C ARG A 268 -7.65 -14.06 8.48
N ARG A 269 -7.26 -12.90 9.02
CA ARG A 269 -6.04 -12.75 9.82
C ARG A 269 -6.07 -13.57 11.11
N GLU A 270 -7.18 -13.56 11.85
CA GLU A 270 -7.31 -14.37 13.09
C GLU A 270 -7.25 -15.87 12.78
N LEU A 271 -7.85 -16.32 11.67
CA LEU A 271 -7.74 -17.72 11.21
C LEU A 271 -6.29 -18.12 10.89
N LYS A 272 -5.45 -17.17 10.46
CA LYS A 272 -4.03 -17.40 10.15
C LYS A 272 -3.08 -17.18 11.34
N LEU A 273 -3.59 -17.08 12.56
CA LEU A 273 -2.71 -17.05 13.74
C LEU A 273 -2.26 -18.47 14.08
N ALA A 274 -0.95 -18.67 14.26
CA ALA A 274 -0.31 -19.98 14.45
C ALA A 274 -0.78 -20.80 15.68
N LYS A 275 -1.64 -20.26 16.56
CA LYS A 275 -2.15 -20.89 17.79
C LYS A 275 -3.64 -20.59 18.03
N GLN A 276 -4.42 -20.42 16.96
CA GLN A 276 -5.85 -20.14 17.07
C GLN A 276 -6.64 -21.45 17.22
N ASP A 277 -6.99 -21.81 18.47
CA ASP A 277 -7.74 -23.05 18.78
C ASP A 277 -9.26 -22.86 18.80
N LYS A 278 -9.78 -21.64 18.64
CA LYS A 278 -11.23 -21.40 18.69
C LYS A 278 -11.88 -21.87 17.37
N PRO A 279 -13.11 -22.41 17.44
CA PRO A 279 -13.90 -22.73 16.25
C PRO A 279 -14.10 -21.52 15.34
N ILE A 280 -14.19 -21.75 14.03
CA ILE A 280 -14.47 -20.71 13.01
C ILE A 280 -15.73 -19.91 13.38
N SER A 281 -16.77 -20.57 13.90
CA SER A 281 -18.01 -19.93 14.34
C SER A 281 -17.79 -18.93 15.49
N VAL A 282 -16.87 -19.23 16.42
CA VAL A 282 -16.52 -18.33 17.53
C VAL A 282 -15.73 -17.13 17.02
N ILE A 283 -14.76 -17.34 16.11
CA ILE A 283 -14.03 -16.23 15.48
C ILE A 283 -15.01 -15.33 14.73
N ALA A 284 -15.87 -15.91 13.88
CA ALA A 284 -16.86 -15.17 13.12
C ALA A 284 -17.78 -14.34 14.05
N ALA A 285 -18.29 -14.96 15.12
CA ALA A 285 -19.13 -14.27 16.11
C ALA A 285 -18.39 -13.12 16.81
N ASN A 286 -17.12 -13.29 17.18
CA ASN A 286 -16.30 -12.23 17.79
C ASN A 286 -16.15 -11.01 16.87
N TRP A 287 -16.15 -11.22 15.55
CA TRP A 287 -16.13 -10.13 14.56
C TRP A 287 -17.53 -9.68 14.13
N GLY A 288 -18.58 -10.12 14.83
CA GLY A 288 -19.97 -9.68 14.64
C GLY A 288 -20.76 -10.46 13.57
N PHE A 289 -20.31 -11.64 13.17
CA PHE A 289 -21.03 -12.52 12.25
C PHE A 289 -21.76 -13.65 13.00
N TRP A 290 -23.06 -13.47 13.22
CA TRP A 290 -23.90 -14.40 13.99
C TRP A 290 -24.55 -15.51 13.14
N HIS A 291 -24.57 -15.35 11.82
CA HIS A 291 -25.19 -16.31 10.89
C HIS A 291 -24.11 -17.02 10.07
N ALA A 292 -23.76 -18.25 10.48
CA ALA A 292 -22.66 -19.02 9.89
C ALA A 292 -22.78 -19.19 8.37
N GLY A 293 -23.97 -19.50 7.84
CA GLY A 293 -24.19 -19.69 6.40
C GLY A 293 -23.92 -18.41 5.59
N GLN A 294 -24.42 -17.26 6.07
CA GLN A 294 -24.19 -15.96 5.41
C GLN A 294 -22.73 -15.54 5.50
N PHE A 295 -22.10 -15.75 6.66
CA PHE A 295 -20.68 -15.48 6.86
C PHE A 295 -19.81 -16.28 5.87
N THR A 296 -20.01 -17.59 5.79
CA THR A 296 -19.24 -18.44 4.88
C THR A 296 -19.41 -18.02 3.42
N LYS A 297 -20.64 -17.63 3.02
CA LYS A 297 -20.91 -17.11 1.68
C LYS A 297 -20.15 -15.80 1.42
N ASP A 298 -20.29 -14.80 2.29
CA ASP A 298 -19.64 -13.50 2.15
C ASP A 298 -18.11 -13.63 2.18
N TYR A 299 -17.56 -14.49 3.04
CA TYR A 299 -16.14 -14.78 3.13
C TYR A 299 -15.62 -15.44 1.84
N THR A 300 -16.31 -16.47 1.34
CA THR A 300 -15.91 -17.18 0.12
C THR A 300 -16.00 -16.30 -1.10
N GLN A 301 -17.03 -15.44 -1.18
CA GLN A 301 -17.17 -14.46 -2.24
C GLN A 301 -16.03 -13.45 -2.21
N LEU A 302 -15.67 -12.93 -1.03
CA LEU A 302 -14.60 -11.95 -0.92
C LEU A 302 -13.23 -12.56 -1.26
N PHE A 303 -12.88 -13.72 -0.72
CA PHE A 303 -11.51 -14.25 -0.78
C PHE A 303 -11.28 -15.36 -1.81
N GLY A 304 -12.33 -15.87 -2.45
CA GLY A 304 -12.24 -17.01 -3.38
C GLY A 304 -11.87 -18.34 -2.71
N GLU A 305 -11.95 -18.41 -1.38
CA GLU A 305 -11.77 -19.62 -0.57
C GLU A 305 -12.65 -19.54 0.69
N ASN A 306 -13.07 -20.68 1.23
CA ASN A 306 -13.86 -20.71 2.45
C ASN A 306 -12.98 -20.68 3.72
N PRO A 307 -13.52 -20.34 4.90
CA PRO A 307 -12.73 -20.23 6.13
C PRO A 307 -11.94 -21.49 6.53
N SER A 308 -12.50 -22.68 6.26
CA SER A 308 -11.82 -23.96 6.54
C SER A 308 -10.63 -24.19 5.61
N GLN A 309 -10.74 -23.78 4.34
CA GLN A 309 -9.62 -23.81 3.38
C GLN A 309 -8.49 -22.88 3.83
N THR A 310 -8.80 -21.66 4.28
CA THR A 310 -7.79 -20.74 4.84
C THR A 310 -7.00 -21.38 5.98
N LEU A 311 -7.68 -22.03 6.94
CA LEU A 311 -7.02 -22.74 8.06
C LEU A 311 -6.11 -23.87 7.57
N SER A 312 -6.62 -24.71 6.67
CA SER A 312 -5.87 -25.86 6.14
C SER A 312 -4.62 -25.44 5.36
N ASN A 313 -4.74 -24.40 4.53
CA ASN A 313 -3.63 -23.85 3.75
C ASN A 313 -2.57 -23.25 4.68
N HIS A 314 -2.99 -22.52 5.71
CA HIS A 314 -2.06 -21.91 6.66
C HIS A 314 -1.32 -22.95 7.53
N ALA A 315 -2.01 -23.99 8.00
CA ALA A 315 -1.38 -25.08 8.74
C ALA A 315 -0.31 -25.80 7.88
N SER A 316 -0.60 -26.03 6.60
CA SER A 316 0.34 -26.64 5.66
C SER A 316 1.56 -25.74 5.41
N TYR A 317 1.35 -24.43 5.28
CA TYR A 317 2.43 -23.45 5.15
C TYR A 317 3.37 -23.44 6.38
N LEU A 318 2.81 -23.46 7.59
CA LEU A 318 3.60 -23.52 8.84
C LEU A 318 4.39 -24.84 8.98
N ALA A 319 3.84 -25.96 8.53
CA ALA A 319 4.55 -27.25 8.53
C ALA A 319 5.74 -27.27 7.55
N ASN A 320 5.54 -26.72 6.35
CA ASN A 320 6.58 -26.65 5.33
C ASN A 320 7.70 -25.66 5.69
N SER A 321 7.35 -24.50 6.25
CA SER A 321 8.36 -23.50 6.69
C SER A 321 9.23 -23.97 7.85
N LYS A 322 8.70 -24.74 8.80
CA LYS A 322 9.50 -25.34 9.89
C LYS A 322 10.50 -26.39 9.41
N SER A 323 10.18 -27.07 8.31
CA SER A 323 11.04 -28.12 7.72
C SER A 323 12.25 -27.53 6.99
N ILE A 324 12.17 -26.28 6.51
CA ILE A 324 13.26 -25.59 5.80
C ILE A 324 14.33 -25.03 6.77
N ILE A 325 13.98 -24.81 8.05
CA ILE A 325 14.91 -24.23 9.05
C ILE A 325 15.76 -25.32 9.74
N HIS A 326 15.46 -26.61 9.53
CA HIS A 326 16.14 -27.75 10.17
C HIS A 326 16.80 -28.72 9.18
N GLY A 327 17.01 -28.32 7.92
CA GLY A 327 17.72 -29.10 6.90
C GLY A 327 18.93 -28.36 6.37
#